data_AF-A0A531KYY9-F1
#
_entry.id   AF-A0A531KYY9-F1
#
_cell.length_a   1.000
_cell.length_b   1.000
_cell.length_c   1.000
_cell.angle_alpha   90.00
_cell.angle_beta   90.00
_cell.angle_gamma   90.00
#
_symmetry.space_group_name_H-M   'P 1'
#
loop_
_entity.id
_entity.type
_entity.pdbx_description
1 polymer ?
#
loop_
_entity_poly.entity_id
_entity_poly.type
_entity_poly.pdbx_seq_one_letter_code
_entity_poly.pdbx_strand_id
1 'polypeptide(L)'
;IDVRLPDMLYGTVKMSPRFWAKPVAADFSKAEKMPGVVKIVPIETNYGQGFGIIAENTWAAFKAAEAIEAKWADPDYPLDSAAIDGVLKRALGEKGSALRDDGDVDTAFADAPRERIVEAGYAVPYLAHTTMEPMNATAQLKDGVLDIWCGNQAPTILRQLCANQLGIEQDKITVHTTFLGGGFGRRIEMDYALYAAQIAKETGGRPIKVTWTREEDTRHDAYRPAAVGKFQARLGDDGLPIALDIKLASPSVIAGVLRRLFPSVSPIGPDKTIVDGAFDQPYTIPNYRVSGNAAPVSIPAGFWRSVGASINGFFHEGFMDE
;
A
#
# COMPACT_ATOMS: atom_id res chain seq x y z
N ILE A 1 -2.90 17.58 -10.89
CA ILE A 1 -4.27 17.82 -11.44
C ILE A 1 -4.32 18.89 -12.54
N ASP A 2 -3.43 19.88 -12.50
CA ASP A 2 -3.55 21.14 -13.27
C ASP A 2 -3.13 21.05 -14.73
N VAL A 3 -2.63 19.90 -15.17
CA VAL A 3 -2.30 19.66 -16.58
C VAL A 3 -3.55 19.85 -17.44
N ARG A 4 -3.40 20.66 -18.50
CA ARG A 4 -4.42 21.02 -19.48
C ARG A 4 -3.78 20.94 -20.85
N LEU A 5 -4.30 20.06 -21.69
CA LEU A 5 -3.86 19.89 -23.08
C LEU A 5 -5.05 20.16 -24.02
N PRO A 6 -4.79 20.63 -25.25
CA PRO A 6 -5.84 20.77 -26.26
C PRO A 6 -6.60 19.47 -26.48
N ASP A 7 -7.92 19.58 -26.70
CA ASP A 7 -8.83 18.49 -27.04
C ASP A 7 -8.84 17.29 -26.06
N MET A 8 -8.38 17.49 -24.82
CA MET A 8 -8.27 16.38 -23.87
C MET A 8 -9.63 15.88 -23.38
N LEU A 9 -9.65 14.58 -23.12
CA LEU A 9 -10.71 13.87 -22.41
C LEU A 9 -10.45 13.88 -20.91
N TYR A 10 -11.49 13.51 -20.16
CA TYR A 10 -11.46 13.39 -18.72
C TYR A 10 -11.87 11.99 -18.32
N GLY A 11 -11.20 11.45 -17.31
CA GLY A 11 -11.53 10.12 -16.83
C GLY A 11 -11.46 9.98 -15.33
N THR A 12 -12.01 8.87 -14.87
CA THR A 12 -11.92 8.35 -13.51
C THR A 12 -11.87 6.83 -13.58
N VAL A 13 -11.68 6.19 -12.44
CA VAL A 13 -11.81 4.75 -12.29
C VAL A 13 -12.90 4.38 -11.30
N LYS A 14 -13.45 3.18 -11.46
CA LYS A 14 -14.24 2.44 -10.47
C LYS A 14 -13.62 1.07 -10.31
N MET A 15 -12.80 0.93 -9.30
CA MET A 15 -12.09 -0.29 -8.95
C MET A 15 -12.94 -1.17 -8.04
N SER A 16 -12.61 -2.45 -8.00
CA SER A 16 -13.23 -3.39 -7.07
C SER A 16 -12.99 -2.93 -5.64
N PRO A 17 -14.04 -2.72 -4.83
CA PRO A 17 -13.89 -2.35 -3.42
C PRO A 17 -13.30 -3.49 -2.58
N ARG A 18 -13.13 -4.68 -3.18
CA ARG A 18 -12.45 -5.84 -2.62
C ARG A 18 -11.17 -6.03 -3.42
N PHE A 19 -10.03 -5.89 -2.77
CA PHE A 19 -8.73 -6.01 -3.44
C PHE A 19 -8.64 -7.32 -4.21
N TRP A 20 -8.07 -7.24 -5.41
CA TRP A 20 -7.83 -8.38 -6.31
C TRP A 20 -9.07 -9.06 -6.89
N ALA A 21 -10.25 -8.82 -6.32
CA ALA A 21 -11.49 -9.44 -6.75
C ALA A 21 -11.91 -8.94 -8.14
N LYS A 22 -12.25 -9.89 -9.02
CA LYS A 22 -12.77 -9.60 -10.36
C LYS A 22 -14.26 -9.26 -10.30
N PRO A 23 -14.79 -8.48 -11.26
CA PRO A 23 -16.23 -8.36 -11.43
C PRO A 23 -16.81 -9.72 -11.85
N VAL A 24 -17.85 -10.16 -11.15
CA VAL A 24 -18.67 -11.34 -11.51
C VAL A 24 -19.72 -10.95 -12.54
N ALA A 25 -20.29 -9.76 -12.38
CA ALA A 25 -21.23 -9.16 -13.31
C ALA A 25 -21.14 -7.63 -13.19
N ALA A 26 -21.36 -6.92 -14.29
CA ALA A 26 -21.43 -5.47 -14.31
C ALA A 26 -22.48 -4.99 -15.33
N ASP A 27 -23.25 -3.97 -14.96
CA ASP A 27 -24.18 -3.26 -15.83
C ASP A 27 -23.69 -1.82 -16.04
N PHE A 28 -23.40 -1.50 -17.29
CA PHE A 28 -22.94 -0.18 -17.74
C PHE A 28 -24.06 0.64 -18.40
N SER A 29 -25.24 0.05 -18.62
CA SER A 29 -26.28 0.58 -19.51
C SER A 29 -26.79 1.97 -19.11
N LYS A 30 -26.82 2.27 -17.80
CA LYS A 30 -27.15 3.60 -17.28
C LYS A 30 -26.02 4.59 -17.53
N ALA A 31 -24.79 4.18 -17.22
CA ALA A 31 -23.59 5.01 -17.32
C ALA A 31 -23.27 5.37 -18.77
N GLU A 32 -23.35 4.42 -19.71
CA GLU A 32 -23.06 4.63 -21.14
C GLU A 32 -24.01 5.63 -21.82
N LYS A 33 -25.24 5.77 -21.30
CA LYS A 33 -26.23 6.71 -21.84
C LYS A 33 -26.13 8.12 -21.24
N MET A 34 -25.24 8.34 -20.26
CA MET A 34 -25.12 9.64 -19.62
C MET A 34 -24.48 10.67 -20.58
N PRO A 35 -25.01 11.91 -20.64
CA PRO A 35 -24.43 12.95 -21.46
C PRO A 35 -22.94 13.19 -21.15
N GLY A 36 -22.13 13.23 -22.19
CA GLY A 36 -20.69 13.46 -22.09
C GLY A 36 -19.86 12.22 -21.76
N VAL A 37 -20.46 11.05 -21.55
CA VAL A 37 -19.71 9.79 -21.48
C VAL A 37 -19.31 9.36 -22.89
N VAL A 38 -18.02 9.05 -23.06
CA VAL A 38 -17.44 8.64 -24.33
C VAL A 38 -17.29 7.13 -24.38
N LYS A 39 -16.72 6.53 -23.34
CA LYS A 39 -16.47 5.08 -23.28
C LYS A 39 -16.25 4.61 -21.85
N ILE A 40 -16.59 3.36 -21.57
CA ILE A 40 -16.21 2.64 -20.35
C ILE A 40 -15.38 1.44 -20.78
N VAL A 41 -14.23 1.22 -20.12
CA VAL A 41 -13.25 0.20 -20.49
C VAL A 41 -12.81 -0.61 -19.27
N PRO A 42 -12.54 -1.91 -19.40
CA PRO A 42 -12.04 -2.70 -18.28
C PRO A 42 -10.62 -2.26 -17.88
N ILE A 43 -10.34 -2.29 -16.58
CA ILE A 43 -9.01 -2.13 -16.00
C ILE A 43 -8.63 -3.47 -15.37
N GLU A 44 -7.49 -4.02 -15.82
CA GLU A 44 -6.98 -5.29 -15.34
C GLU A 44 -5.47 -5.17 -15.19
N THR A 45 -4.99 -5.09 -13.95
CA THR A 45 -3.58 -4.87 -13.63
C THR A 45 -3.19 -5.65 -12.38
N ASN A 46 -1.89 -5.64 -12.06
CA ASN A 46 -1.36 -6.16 -10.79
C ASN A 46 -1.84 -5.38 -9.56
N TYR A 47 -2.45 -4.21 -9.77
CA TYR A 47 -3.02 -3.38 -8.70
C TYR A 47 -4.49 -3.66 -8.42
N GLY A 48 -5.17 -4.35 -9.34
CA GLY A 48 -6.59 -4.63 -9.17
C GLY A 48 -7.35 -4.68 -10.48
N GLN A 49 -8.66 -4.80 -10.33
CA GLN A 49 -9.63 -5.03 -11.39
C GLN A 49 -10.74 -3.98 -11.25
N GLY A 50 -11.21 -3.44 -12.37
CA GLY A 50 -12.18 -2.36 -12.34
C GLY A 50 -12.57 -1.85 -13.71
N PHE A 51 -13.04 -0.60 -13.74
CA PHE A 51 -13.48 0.08 -14.95
C PHE A 51 -12.86 1.47 -15.03
N GLY A 52 -12.32 1.82 -16.19
CA GLY A 52 -11.91 3.17 -16.56
C GLY A 52 -13.06 3.84 -17.31
N ILE A 53 -13.38 5.07 -16.93
CA ILE A 53 -14.44 5.86 -17.54
C ILE A 53 -13.77 7.00 -18.31
N ILE A 54 -14.19 7.19 -19.56
CA ILE A 54 -13.76 8.26 -20.46
C ILE A 54 -14.96 9.15 -20.73
N ALA A 55 -14.80 10.46 -20.55
CA ALA A 55 -15.84 11.46 -20.71
C ALA A 55 -15.28 12.80 -21.22
N GLU A 56 -16.17 13.69 -21.65
CA GLU A 56 -15.84 15.04 -22.11
C GLU A 56 -15.58 16.04 -20.95
N ASN A 57 -15.90 15.66 -19.70
CA ASN A 57 -15.57 16.43 -18.50
C ASN A 57 -15.53 15.53 -17.24
N THR A 58 -14.86 16.00 -16.18
CA THR A 58 -14.70 15.25 -14.92
C THR A 58 -16.02 14.91 -14.24
N TRP A 59 -17.01 15.81 -14.29
CA TRP A 59 -18.31 15.57 -13.66
C TRP A 59 -19.04 14.38 -14.29
N ALA A 60 -19.09 14.34 -15.63
CA ALA A 60 -19.66 13.22 -16.37
C ALA A 60 -18.92 11.92 -16.07
N ALA A 61 -17.58 11.94 -16.00
CA ALA A 61 -16.80 10.76 -15.63
C ALA A 61 -17.17 10.22 -14.23
N PHE A 62 -17.28 11.10 -13.23
CA PHE A 62 -17.64 10.73 -11.87
C PHE A 62 -19.08 10.20 -11.77
N LYS A 63 -20.04 10.88 -12.41
CA LYS A 63 -21.44 10.42 -12.42
C LYS A 63 -21.65 9.09 -13.13
N ALA A 64 -20.91 8.86 -14.21
CA ALA A 64 -20.92 7.57 -14.86
C ALA A 64 -20.32 6.46 -13.98
N ALA A 65 -19.20 6.72 -13.30
CA ALA A 65 -18.60 5.77 -12.37
C ALA A 65 -19.54 5.42 -11.19
N GLU A 66 -20.27 6.41 -10.66
CA GLU A 66 -21.31 6.18 -9.64
C GLU A 66 -22.44 5.28 -10.18
N ALA A 67 -22.87 5.48 -11.44
CA ALA A 67 -23.98 4.77 -12.06
C ALA A 67 -23.69 3.33 -12.49
N ILE A 68 -22.42 2.89 -12.52
CA ILE A 68 -22.07 1.49 -12.82
C ILE A 68 -22.50 0.60 -11.65
N GLU A 69 -23.30 -0.42 -11.93
CA GLU A 69 -23.68 -1.44 -10.95
C GLU A 69 -22.83 -2.69 -11.19
N ALA A 70 -22.03 -3.10 -10.19
CA ALA A 70 -21.13 -4.24 -10.33
C ALA A 70 -21.21 -5.16 -9.11
N LYS A 71 -21.28 -6.47 -9.37
CA LYS A 71 -21.13 -7.52 -8.38
C LYS A 71 -19.68 -8.01 -8.43
N TRP A 72 -18.98 -7.95 -7.30
CA TRP A 72 -17.57 -8.33 -7.18
C TRP A 72 -17.46 -9.72 -6.55
N ALA A 73 -16.40 -10.45 -6.91
CA ALA A 73 -16.07 -11.72 -6.27
C ALA A 73 -15.73 -11.54 -4.78
N ASP A 74 -15.77 -12.61 -4.01
CA ASP A 74 -15.28 -12.61 -2.62
C ASP A 74 -13.74 -12.55 -2.60
N PRO A 75 -13.14 -11.81 -1.66
CA PRO A 75 -11.69 -11.78 -1.51
C PRO A 75 -11.17 -13.02 -0.80
N ASP A 76 -9.86 -13.25 -0.89
CA ASP A 76 -9.12 -14.32 -0.22
C ASP A 76 -8.60 -13.92 1.17
N TYR A 77 -9.02 -12.76 1.69
CA TYR A 77 -8.58 -12.20 2.97
C TYR A 77 -9.77 -11.94 3.91
N PRO A 78 -9.54 -11.86 5.25
CA PRO A 78 -10.61 -11.62 6.21
C PRO A 78 -11.26 -10.23 6.03
N LEU A 79 -12.59 -10.18 6.18
CA LEU A 79 -13.40 -8.99 5.84
C LEU A 79 -13.56 -7.97 6.95
N ASP A 80 -13.29 -8.34 8.20
CA ASP A 80 -13.49 -7.49 9.37
C ASP A 80 -12.24 -7.41 10.25
N SER A 81 -12.20 -6.37 11.08
CA SER A 81 -11.06 -6.06 11.94
C SER A 81 -10.76 -7.16 12.96
N ALA A 82 -11.77 -7.88 13.46
CA ALA A 82 -11.57 -8.92 14.46
C ALA A 82 -10.88 -10.15 13.83
N ALA A 83 -11.28 -10.53 12.63
CA ALA A 83 -10.66 -11.62 11.90
C ALA A 83 -9.23 -11.26 11.45
N ILE A 84 -8.98 -10.01 11.04
CA ILE A 84 -7.62 -9.50 10.75
C ILE A 84 -6.74 -9.56 12.00
N ASP A 85 -7.22 -9.06 13.14
CA ASP A 85 -6.51 -9.11 14.43
C ASP A 85 -6.19 -10.56 14.83
N GLY A 86 -7.12 -11.49 14.60
CA GLY A 86 -6.88 -12.93 14.79
C GLY A 86 -5.75 -13.49 13.94
N VAL A 87 -5.61 -13.06 12.67
CA VAL A 87 -4.46 -13.46 11.81
C VAL A 87 -3.16 -12.89 12.35
N LEU A 88 -3.15 -11.61 12.74
CA LEU A 88 -1.96 -10.93 13.26
C LEU A 88 -1.47 -11.59 14.57
N LYS A 89 -2.38 -11.89 15.50
CA LYS A 89 -2.06 -12.55 16.77
C LYS A 89 -1.55 -13.99 16.59
N ARG A 90 -2.06 -14.72 15.60
CA ARG A 90 -1.50 -16.05 15.26
C ARG A 90 -0.07 -15.93 14.79
N ALA A 91 0.20 -15.03 13.84
CA ALA A 91 1.56 -14.77 13.36
C ALA A 91 2.51 -14.31 14.48
N LEU A 92 2.01 -13.53 15.45
CA LEU A 92 2.78 -13.09 16.62
C LEU A 92 3.24 -14.27 17.51
N GLY A 93 2.47 -15.35 17.56
CA GLY A 93 2.79 -16.55 18.33
C GLY A 93 3.79 -17.49 17.66
N GLU A 94 4.12 -17.27 16.39
CA GLU A 94 5.06 -18.09 15.63
C GLU A 94 6.52 -17.69 15.90
N LYS A 95 7.45 -18.59 15.62
CA LYS A 95 8.89 -18.29 15.71
C LYS A 95 9.28 -17.36 14.56
N GLY A 96 9.55 -16.09 14.88
CA GLY A 96 9.94 -15.07 13.92
C GLY A 96 11.43 -15.00 13.64
N SER A 97 11.77 -14.20 12.63
CA SER A 97 13.16 -13.84 12.34
C SER A 97 13.62 -12.77 13.32
N ALA A 98 14.73 -13.01 14.00
CA ALA A 98 15.36 -12.02 14.85
C ALA A 98 16.41 -11.22 14.05
N LEU A 99 16.24 -9.90 13.98
CA LEU A 99 17.27 -9.00 13.44
C LEU A 99 18.16 -8.38 14.54
N ARG A 100 17.76 -8.56 15.81
CA ARG A 100 18.59 -8.31 16.98
C ARG A 100 18.37 -9.45 17.97
N ASP A 101 19.46 -9.98 18.49
CA ASP A 101 19.49 -11.09 19.46
C ASP A 101 20.80 -11.00 20.25
N ASP A 102 20.86 -10.01 21.14
CA ASP A 102 22.02 -9.74 21.98
C ASP A 102 21.92 -10.52 23.29
N GLY A 103 23.03 -11.06 23.78
CA GLY A 103 23.09 -11.78 25.06
C GLY A 103 22.37 -13.13 25.04
N ASP A 104 21.78 -13.51 26.18
CA ASP A 104 20.98 -14.73 26.32
C ASP A 104 19.63 -14.37 26.97
N VAL A 105 18.68 -13.99 26.12
CA VAL A 105 17.33 -13.59 26.54
C VAL A 105 16.58 -14.74 27.21
N ASP A 106 16.74 -15.98 26.73
CA ASP A 106 16.01 -17.12 27.28
C ASP A 106 16.48 -17.41 28.72
N THR A 107 17.80 -17.44 28.96
CA THR A 107 18.37 -17.55 30.31
C THR A 107 18.01 -16.34 31.17
N ALA A 108 18.00 -15.14 30.60
CA ALA A 108 17.63 -13.93 31.31
C ALA A 108 16.16 -13.92 31.75
N PHE A 109 15.27 -14.72 31.17
CA PHE A 109 13.87 -14.83 31.64
C PHE A 109 13.57 -16.11 32.43
N ALA A 110 14.43 -17.14 32.41
CA ALA A 110 14.15 -18.46 32.98
C ALA A 110 13.75 -18.44 34.47
N ASP A 111 14.46 -17.67 35.30
CA ASP A 111 14.26 -17.58 36.76
C ASP A 111 13.76 -16.19 37.20
N ALA A 112 13.17 -15.42 36.30
CA ALA A 112 12.73 -14.06 36.59
C ALA A 112 11.51 -14.06 37.54
N PRO A 113 11.59 -13.43 38.73
CA PRO A 113 10.42 -13.27 39.60
C PRO A 113 9.33 -12.48 38.88
N ARG A 114 8.06 -12.87 39.02
CA ARG A 114 6.95 -12.27 38.26
C ARG A 114 6.83 -10.77 38.49
N GLU A 115 7.16 -10.30 39.69
CA GLU A 115 7.17 -8.90 40.10
C GLU A 115 8.30 -8.07 39.47
N ARG A 116 9.31 -8.72 38.87
CA ARG A 116 10.37 -8.08 38.08
C ARG A 116 10.12 -8.14 36.58
N ILE A 117 8.95 -8.63 36.16
CA ILE A 117 8.58 -8.75 34.75
C ILE A 117 7.49 -7.72 34.42
N VAL A 118 7.79 -6.86 33.46
CA VAL A 118 6.82 -5.96 32.83
C VAL A 118 6.43 -6.56 31.48
N GLU A 119 5.14 -6.62 31.18
CA GLU A 119 4.59 -7.13 29.92
C GLU A 119 3.53 -6.18 29.39
N ALA A 120 3.56 -5.91 28.08
CA ALA A 120 2.52 -5.15 27.41
C ALA A 120 2.27 -5.68 26.00
N GLY A 121 1.04 -5.45 25.52
CA GLY A 121 0.62 -5.74 24.16
C GLY A 121 0.21 -4.45 23.46
N TYR A 122 0.66 -4.27 22.22
CA TYR A 122 0.33 -3.10 21.41
C TYR A 122 -0.30 -3.52 20.09
N ALA A 123 -1.14 -2.64 19.55
CA ALA A 123 -1.74 -2.82 18.24
C ALA A 123 -1.97 -1.47 17.57
N VAL A 124 -1.87 -1.44 16.23
CA VAL A 124 -2.27 -0.29 15.41
C VAL A 124 -3.06 -0.74 14.19
N PRO A 125 -4.02 0.07 13.72
CA PRO A 125 -4.81 -0.25 12.54
C PRO A 125 -4.06 0.09 11.24
N TYR A 126 -4.63 -0.35 10.12
CA TYR A 126 -4.25 0.18 8.80
C TYR A 126 -4.47 1.69 8.75
N LEU A 127 -3.55 2.42 8.09
CA LEU A 127 -3.71 3.85 7.84
C LEU A 127 -3.45 4.16 6.37
N ALA A 128 -4.35 4.94 5.77
CA ALA A 128 -4.16 5.51 4.45
C ALA A 128 -3.19 6.71 4.52
N HIS A 129 -2.56 7.03 3.39
CA HIS A 129 -1.70 8.19 3.24
C HIS A 129 -2.47 9.50 3.26
N THR A 130 -3.67 9.49 2.66
CA THR A 130 -4.59 10.64 2.58
C THR A 130 -3.89 11.92 2.13
N THR A 131 -3.13 11.86 1.03
CA THR A 131 -2.49 13.04 0.45
C THR A 131 -3.54 14.08 0.08
N MET A 132 -3.28 15.37 0.30
CA MET A 132 -4.27 16.43 0.02
C MET A 132 -4.72 16.44 -1.45
N GLU A 133 -3.80 16.17 -2.36
CA GLU A 133 -4.13 15.90 -3.77
C GLU A 133 -4.48 14.41 -3.96
N PRO A 134 -5.69 14.08 -4.43
CA PRO A 134 -6.03 12.72 -4.84
C PRO A 134 -5.16 12.23 -6.00
N MET A 135 -5.03 10.92 -6.15
CA MET A 135 -4.28 10.35 -7.25
C MET A 135 -4.82 10.77 -8.62
N ASN A 136 -3.92 11.14 -9.51
CA ASN A 136 -4.22 11.61 -10.84
C ASN A 136 -3.02 11.45 -11.77
N ALA A 137 -3.31 11.27 -13.05
CA ALA A 137 -2.34 11.32 -14.13
C ALA A 137 -3.02 11.81 -15.41
N THR A 138 -2.30 12.57 -16.21
CA THR A 138 -2.68 12.86 -17.59
C THR A 138 -1.80 12.02 -18.50
N ALA A 139 -2.38 11.34 -19.49
CA ALA A 139 -1.64 10.49 -20.41
C ALA A 139 -2.09 10.76 -21.85
N GLN A 140 -1.16 10.68 -22.79
CA GLN A 140 -1.45 10.69 -24.22
C GLN A 140 -0.62 9.59 -24.88
N LEU A 141 -1.30 8.59 -25.45
CA LEU A 141 -0.66 7.58 -26.29
C LEU A 141 -1.02 7.85 -27.74
N LYS A 142 -0.07 8.34 -28.53
CA LYS A 142 -0.27 8.70 -29.93
C LYS A 142 0.90 8.22 -30.76
N ASP A 143 0.62 7.59 -31.90
CA ASP A 143 1.64 7.12 -32.85
C ASP A 143 2.74 6.23 -32.21
N GLY A 144 2.34 5.42 -31.22
CA GLY A 144 3.25 4.53 -30.48
C GLY A 144 4.13 5.23 -29.43
N VAL A 145 3.89 6.50 -29.14
CA VAL A 145 4.61 7.30 -28.13
C VAL A 145 3.66 7.64 -26.97
N LEU A 146 4.12 7.40 -25.73
CA LEU A 146 3.41 7.76 -24.51
C LEU A 146 4.06 8.99 -23.86
N ASP A 147 3.29 10.07 -23.73
CA ASP A 147 3.56 11.12 -22.77
C ASP A 147 2.66 10.95 -21.55
N ILE A 148 3.24 10.98 -20.35
CA ILE A 148 2.50 10.90 -19.09
C ILE A 148 2.94 11.97 -18.12
N TRP A 149 1.99 12.77 -17.64
CA TRP A 149 2.19 13.84 -16.66
C TRP A 149 1.57 13.44 -15.33
N CYS A 150 2.40 13.29 -14.30
CA CYS A 150 1.94 13.02 -12.95
C CYS A 150 2.98 13.36 -11.88
N GLY A 151 2.50 13.68 -10.68
CA GLY A 151 3.34 13.67 -9.49
C GLY A 151 3.70 12.25 -9.11
N ASN A 152 4.98 11.89 -9.05
CA ASN A 152 5.44 10.53 -8.75
C ASN A 152 6.75 10.58 -7.96
N GLN A 153 7.11 9.49 -7.28
CA GLN A 153 8.35 9.38 -6.49
C GLN A 153 9.44 8.54 -7.17
N ALA A 154 9.15 7.87 -8.30
CA ALA A 154 10.08 7.00 -9.00
C ALA A 154 9.82 7.00 -10.52
N PRO A 155 10.22 8.06 -11.24
CA PRO A 155 9.85 8.24 -12.65
C PRO A 155 10.44 7.16 -13.56
N THR A 156 11.64 6.67 -13.25
CA THR A 156 12.30 5.59 -14.00
C THR A 156 11.54 4.26 -13.87
N ILE A 157 11.05 3.94 -12.67
CA ILE A 157 10.22 2.74 -12.45
C ILE A 157 8.89 2.90 -13.18
N LEU A 158 8.25 4.06 -13.07
CA LEU A 158 7.00 4.34 -13.78
C LEU A 158 7.17 4.12 -15.29
N ARG A 159 8.23 4.68 -15.89
CA ARG A 159 8.53 4.50 -17.32
C ARG A 159 8.66 3.03 -17.69
N GLN A 160 9.40 2.25 -16.90
CA GLN A 160 9.56 0.81 -17.12
C GLN A 160 8.22 0.06 -17.04
N LEU A 161 7.37 0.39 -16.08
CA LEU A 161 6.08 -0.29 -15.91
C LEU A 161 5.08 0.09 -17.00
N CYS A 162 5.06 1.34 -17.45
CA CYS A 162 4.28 1.74 -18.62
C CYS A 162 4.76 1.01 -19.88
N ALA A 163 6.08 0.89 -20.09
CA ALA A 163 6.65 0.14 -21.21
C ALA A 163 6.18 -1.32 -21.21
N ASN A 164 6.30 -1.99 -20.06
CA ASN A 164 5.85 -3.37 -19.91
C ASN A 164 4.34 -3.53 -20.12
N GLN A 165 3.52 -2.62 -19.59
CA GLN A 165 2.06 -2.67 -19.72
C GLN A 165 1.59 -2.44 -21.15
N LEU A 166 2.24 -1.52 -21.88
CA LEU A 166 1.85 -1.14 -23.24
C LEU A 166 2.53 -2.00 -24.31
N GLY A 167 3.61 -2.72 -23.98
CA GLY A 167 4.40 -3.47 -24.93
C GLY A 167 5.17 -2.57 -25.91
N ILE A 168 5.67 -1.43 -25.43
CA ILE A 168 6.46 -0.46 -26.22
C ILE A 168 7.82 -0.21 -25.57
N GLU A 169 8.79 0.25 -26.36
CA GLU A 169 10.13 0.57 -25.88
C GLU A 169 10.13 1.75 -24.90
N GLN A 170 11.03 1.73 -23.91
CA GLN A 170 11.11 2.79 -22.90
C GLN A 170 11.45 4.17 -23.48
N ASP A 171 12.18 4.24 -24.59
CA ASP A 171 12.52 5.50 -25.26
C ASP A 171 11.32 6.14 -25.98
N LYS A 172 10.22 5.39 -26.15
CA LYS A 172 8.91 5.88 -26.60
C LYS A 172 8.05 6.41 -25.46
N ILE A 173 8.60 6.53 -24.24
CA ILE A 173 7.87 6.98 -23.07
C ILE A 173 8.56 8.16 -22.40
N THR A 174 7.85 9.28 -22.32
CA THR A 174 8.28 10.44 -21.57
C THR A 174 7.42 10.59 -20.31
N VAL A 175 8.07 10.52 -19.14
CA VAL A 175 7.43 10.79 -17.84
C VAL A 175 7.72 12.23 -17.44
N HIS A 176 6.69 13.07 -17.50
CA HIS A 176 6.71 14.47 -17.07
C HIS A 176 6.34 14.54 -15.59
N THR A 177 7.34 14.60 -14.72
CA THR A 177 7.10 14.72 -13.28
C THR A 177 6.61 16.13 -12.94
N THR A 178 5.37 16.24 -12.48
CA THR A 178 4.76 17.52 -12.09
C THR A 178 4.93 17.78 -10.60
N PHE A 179 4.61 19.00 -10.14
CA PHE A 179 4.38 19.24 -8.71
C PHE A 179 3.31 18.27 -8.17
N LEU A 180 3.45 17.90 -6.90
CA LEU A 180 2.63 16.89 -6.24
C LEU A 180 2.14 17.39 -4.86
N GLY A 181 0.85 17.22 -4.58
CA GLY A 181 0.21 17.62 -3.33
C GLY A 181 0.32 16.58 -2.22
N GLY A 182 1.55 16.12 -1.98
CA GLY A 182 1.88 15.06 -1.03
C GLY A 182 2.10 13.69 -1.68
N GLY A 183 2.83 12.84 -0.96
CA GLY A 183 3.09 11.44 -1.36
C GLY A 183 3.13 10.56 -0.12
N PHE A 184 4.05 10.83 0.81
CA PHE A 184 4.20 10.07 2.07
C PHE A 184 4.42 8.56 1.87
N GLY A 185 4.82 8.14 0.67
CA GLY A 185 4.86 6.74 0.25
C GLY A 185 3.81 6.39 -0.82
N ARG A 186 2.62 7.00 -0.82
CA ARG A 186 1.53 6.74 -1.79
C ARG A 186 1.95 6.81 -3.25
N ARG A 187 2.84 7.75 -3.59
CA ARG A 187 3.27 8.03 -4.97
C ARG A 187 4.50 7.22 -5.40
N ILE A 188 4.91 6.23 -4.61
CA ILE A 188 5.75 5.11 -5.07
C ILE A 188 4.94 4.02 -5.77
N GLU A 189 3.65 3.90 -5.41
CA GLU A 189 2.70 3.08 -6.14
C GLU A 189 2.41 3.74 -7.49
N MET A 190 2.06 2.92 -8.49
CA MET A 190 1.95 3.34 -9.89
C MET A 190 0.56 3.07 -10.49
N ASP A 191 -0.38 2.58 -9.69
CA ASP A 191 -1.77 2.31 -10.08
C ASP A 191 -2.39 3.45 -10.90
N TYR A 192 -2.39 4.66 -10.36
CA TYR A 192 -3.05 5.80 -11.00
C TYR A 192 -2.48 6.14 -12.38
N ALA A 193 -1.17 6.02 -12.55
CA ALA A 193 -0.47 6.32 -13.79
C ALA A 193 -0.63 5.18 -14.81
N LEU A 194 -0.57 3.92 -14.36
CA LEU A 194 -0.80 2.76 -15.20
C LEU A 194 -2.26 2.66 -15.66
N TYR A 195 -3.22 3.09 -14.85
CA TYR A 195 -4.62 3.16 -15.28
C TYR A 195 -4.80 4.26 -16.33
N ALA A 196 -4.20 5.44 -16.14
CA ALA A 196 -4.23 6.49 -17.15
C ALA A 196 -3.59 6.04 -18.48
N ALA A 197 -2.44 5.37 -18.44
CA ALA A 197 -1.79 4.82 -19.63
C ALA A 197 -2.65 3.76 -20.33
N GLN A 198 -3.28 2.85 -19.58
CA GLN A 198 -4.22 1.86 -20.13
C GLN A 198 -5.43 2.53 -20.80
N ILE A 199 -6.03 3.52 -20.13
CA ILE A 199 -7.20 4.22 -20.66
C ILE A 199 -6.81 5.06 -21.90
N ALA A 200 -5.61 5.65 -21.93
CA ALA A 200 -5.13 6.42 -23.08
C ALA A 200 -5.13 5.62 -24.39
N LYS A 201 -4.97 4.28 -24.34
CA LYS A 201 -5.10 3.41 -25.52
C LYS A 201 -6.45 3.55 -26.24
N GLU A 202 -7.48 3.94 -25.50
CA GLU A 202 -8.87 3.93 -25.93
C GLU A 202 -9.36 5.32 -26.38
N THR A 203 -8.44 6.29 -26.45
CA THR A 203 -8.75 7.71 -26.73
C THR A 203 -8.45 8.14 -28.16
N GLY A 204 -7.90 7.24 -28.99
CA GLY A 204 -7.51 7.57 -30.37
C GLY A 204 -6.42 8.64 -30.47
N GLY A 205 -5.54 8.73 -29.47
CA GLY A 205 -4.44 9.72 -29.43
C GLY A 205 -4.80 11.07 -28.83
N ARG A 206 -6.05 11.27 -28.39
CA ARG A 206 -6.42 12.44 -27.57
C ARG A 206 -5.79 12.30 -26.18
N PRO A 207 -5.27 13.37 -25.57
CA PRO A 207 -4.85 13.29 -24.17
C PRO A 207 -6.04 12.97 -23.27
N ILE A 208 -5.81 12.24 -22.18
CA ILE A 208 -6.82 12.01 -21.15
C ILE A 208 -6.28 12.33 -19.77
N LYS A 209 -7.01 13.14 -19.01
CA LYS A 209 -6.74 13.37 -17.60
C LYS A 209 -7.60 12.46 -16.73
N VAL A 210 -6.98 11.47 -16.11
CA VAL A 210 -7.62 10.58 -15.15
C VAL A 210 -7.41 11.13 -13.73
N THR A 211 -8.50 11.43 -13.05
CA THR A 211 -8.50 11.90 -11.66
C THR A 211 -9.36 10.96 -10.83
N TRP A 212 -8.87 10.54 -9.68
CA TRP A 212 -9.63 9.68 -8.78
C TRP A 212 -10.47 10.55 -7.85
N THR A 213 -11.63 10.02 -7.42
CA THR A 213 -12.35 10.63 -6.30
C THR A 213 -11.57 10.38 -5.01
N ARG A 214 -11.87 11.15 -3.95
CA ARG A 214 -11.23 10.93 -2.64
C ARG A 214 -11.54 9.54 -2.10
N GLU A 215 -12.79 9.10 -2.22
CA GLU A 215 -13.26 7.81 -1.74
C GLU A 215 -12.52 6.67 -2.45
N GLU A 216 -12.28 6.82 -3.74
CA GLU A 216 -11.59 5.82 -4.54
C GLU A 216 -10.10 5.76 -4.21
N ASP A 217 -9.46 6.92 -4.04
CA ASP A 217 -8.06 7.03 -3.62
C ASP A 217 -7.84 6.43 -2.23
N THR A 218 -8.65 6.81 -1.24
CA THR A 218 -8.51 6.29 0.13
C THR A 218 -8.82 4.80 0.21
N ARG A 219 -9.82 4.30 -0.53
CA ARG A 219 -10.22 2.87 -0.48
C ARG A 219 -9.18 1.96 -1.14
N HIS A 220 -8.47 2.43 -2.15
CA HIS A 220 -7.52 1.62 -2.92
C HIS A 220 -6.07 2.03 -2.66
N ASP A 221 -5.79 2.54 -1.46
CA ASP A 221 -4.45 2.84 -1.01
C ASP A 221 -3.62 1.55 -0.82
N ALA A 222 -2.30 1.69 -0.83
CA ALA A 222 -1.38 0.71 -0.26
C ALA A 222 -1.06 1.15 1.18
N TYR A 223 -1.82 0.63 2.13
CA TYR A 223 -1.87 1.16 3.50
C TYR A 223 -0.54 0.99 4.25
N ARG A 224 -0.33 1.84 5.25
CA ARG A 224 0.50 1.46 6.39
C ARG A 224 -0.12 0.21 7.01
N PRO A 225 0.63 -0.90 7.17
CA PRO A 225 0.05 -2.14 7.66
C PRO A 225 -0.52 -1.99 9.07
N ALA A 226 -1.60 -2.72 9.35
CA ALA A 226 -1.96 -3.04 10.72
C ALA A 226 -0.86 -3.93 11.32
N ALA A 227 -0.60 -3.76 12.62
CA ALA A 227 0.47 -4.49 13.30
C ALA A 227 0.13 -4.73 14.75
N VAL A 228 0.69 -5.79 15.31
CA VAL A 228 0.61 -6.14 16.73
C VAL A 228 2.01 -6.41 17.28
N GLY A 229 2.21 -6.10 18.56
CA GLY A 229 3.44 -6.37 19.27
C GLY A 229 3.19 -6.94 20.66
N LYS A 230 4.07 -7.85 21.10
CA LYS A 230 4.18 -8.27 22.50
C LYS A 230 5.57 -7.93 23.01
N PHE A 231 5.61 -7.24 24.14
CA PHE A 231 6.82 -6.76 24.78
C PHE A 231 6.92 -7.36 26.17
N GLN A 232 8.14 -7.74 26.55
CA GLN A 232 8.44 -8.20 27.90
C GLN A 232 9.83 -7.70 28.31
N ALA A 233 9.91 -7.06 29.47
CA ALA A 233 11.18 -6.67 30.09
C ALA A 233 11.37 -7.40 31.43
N ARG A 234 12.62 -7.72 31.74
CA ARG A 234 13.05 -8.09 33.10
C ARG A 234 13.80 -6.92 33.71
N LEU A 235 13.35 -6.46 34.86
CA LEU A 235 14.00 -5.41 35.63
C LEU A 235 15.09 -5.98 36.54
N GLY A 236 16.22 -5.27 36.61
CA GLY A 236 17.28 -5.47 37.59
C GLY A 236 16.94 -4.88 38.95
N ASP A 237 17.87 -5.01 39.90
CA ASP A 237 17.67 -4.51 41.27
C ASP A 237 17.64 -2.99 41.35
N ASP A 238 18.30 -2.30 40.42
CA ASP A 238 18.29 -0.85 40.25
C ASP A 238 17.04 -0.32 39.51
N GLY A 239 16.14 -1.22 39.11
CA GLY A 239 14.92 -0.88 38.37
C GLY A 239 15.12 -0.69 36.87
N LEU A 240 16.35 -0.84 36.34
CA LEU A 240 16.60 -0.75 34.90
C LEU A 240 16.39 -2.10 34.21
N PRO A 241 15.99 -2.13 32.93
CA PRO A 241 15.86 -3.39 32.20
C PRO A 241 17.21 -4.08 32.01
N ILE A 242 17.28 -5.36 32.38
CA ILE A 242 18.42 -6.25 32.11
C ILE A 242 18.14 -7.24 30.99
N ALA A 243 16.86 -7.40 30.61
CA ALA A 243 16.45 -8.13 29.42
C ALA A 243 15.22 -7.49 28.78
N LEU A 244 15.15 -7.54 27.44
CA LEU A 244 14.02 -7.11 26.65
C LEU A 244 13.77 -8.12 25.51
N ASP A 245 12.55 -8.66 25.45
CA ASP A 245 12.11 -9.54 24.36
C ASP A 245 10.90 -8.91 23.67
N ILE A 246 11.04 -8.67 22.37
CA ILE A 246 10.03 -8.04 21.52
C ILE A 246 9.65 -9.00 20.41
N LYS A 247 8.34 -9.24 20.28
CA LYS A 247 7.75 -9.96 19.15
C LYS A 247 6.82 -9.03 18.40
N LEU A 248 6.94 -9.02 17.08
CA LEU A 248 6.15 -8.17 16.19
C LEU A 248 5.50 -9.01 15.09
N ALA A 249 4.31 -8.63 14.67
CA ALA A 249 3.66 -9.21 13.51
C ALA A 249 2.89 -8.16 12.71
N SER A 250 3.11 -8.17 11.39
CA SER A 250 2.40 -7.31 10.43
C SER A 250 2.44 -7.95 9.04
N PRO A 251 1.54 -7.57 8.12
CA PRO A 251 1.72 -7.87 6.70
C PRO A 251 3.07 -7.35 6.19
N SER A 252 3.69 -8.09 5.27
CA SER A 252 4.96 -7.68 4.66
C SER A 252 4.76 -6.55 3.65
N VAL A 253 5.41 -5.42 3.89
CA VAL A 253 5.45 -4.29 2.95
C VAL A 253 6.24 -4.68 1.71
N ILE A 254 7.38 -5.35 1.87
CA ILE A 254 8.25 -5.73 0.74
C ILE A 254 7.54 -6.71 -0.19
N ALA A 255 6.92 -7.76 0.35
CA ALA A 255 6.17 -8.72 -0.46
C ALA A 255 4.99 -8.03 -1.17
N GLY A 256 4.28 -7.13 -0.49
CA GLY A 256 3.20 -6.33 -1.07
C GLY A 256 3.66 -5.50 -2.27
N VAL A 257 4.72 -4.71 -2.08
CA VAL A 257 5.29 -3.83 -3.12
C VAL A 257 5.81 -4.64 -4.31
N LEU A 258 6.57 -5.72 -4.07
CA LEU A 258 7.06 -6.60 -5.13
C LEU A 258 5.92 -7.22 -5.93
N ARG A 259 4.87 -7.73 -5.26
CA ARG A 259 3.69 -8.27 -5.95
C ARG A 259 3.05 -7.28 -6.91
N ARG A 260 3.01 -5.99 -6.56
CA ARG A 260 2.38 -4.94 -7.39
C ARG A 260 3.30 -4.40 -8.50
N LEU A 261 4.56 -4.11 -8.17
CA LEU A 261 5.51 -3.49 -9.11
C LEU A 261 6.29 -4.51 -9.94
N PHE A 262 6.70 -5.64 -9.34
CA PHE A 262 7.60 -6.63 -9.93
C PHE A 262 7.10 -8.06 -9.62
N PRO A 263 5.93 -8.47 -10.14
CA PRO A 263 5.27 -9.73 -9.75
C PRO A 263 6.10 -11.00 -10.02
N SER A 264 7.09 -10.92 -10.91
CA SER A 264 8.02 -12.01 -11.20
C SER A 264 9.20 -12.12 -10.21
N VAL A 265 9.30 -11.20 -9.25
CA VAL A 265 10.36 -11.16 -8.25
C VAL A 265 9.79 -11.55 -6.89
N SER A 266 10.33 -12.62 -6.31
CA SER A 266 9.99 -13.02 -4.94
C SER A 266 10.87 -12.29 -3.92
N PRO A 267 10.33 -11.94 -2.73
CA PRO A 267 11.14 -11.40 -1.65
C PRO A 267 12.19 -12.43 -1.20
N ILE A 268 13.38 -11.95 -0.87
CA ILE A 268 14.46 -12.79 -0.33
C ILE A 268 14.52 -12.60 1.17
N GLY A 269 14.32 -13.69 1.90
CA GLY A 269 14.43 -13.72 3.35
C GLY A 269 13.32 -12.94 4.09
N PRO A 270 13.50 -12.74 5.40
CA PRO A 270 12.54 -12.05 6.25
C PRO A 270 12.40 -10.57 5.91
N ASP A 271 11.18 -10.03 6.06
CA ASP A 271 10.91 -8.62 5.83
C ASP A 271 11.36 -7.77 7.03
N LYS A 272 12.51 -7.11 6.88
CA LYS A 272 13.08 -6.19 7.87
C LYS A 272 12.12 -5.04 8.26
N THR A 273 11.25 -4.60 7.35
CA THR A 273 10.34 -3.48 7.62
C THR A 273 9.34 -3.76 8.75
N ILE A 274 9.14 -5.03 9.12
CA ILE A 274 8.29 -5.44 10.24
C ILE A 274 8.92 -5.03 11.58
N VAL A 275 10.25 -5.03 11.68
CA VAL A 275 10.98 -4.78 12.92
C VAL A 275 11.76 -3.46 12.93
N ASP A 276 11.84 -2.75 11.79
CA ASP A 276 12.47 -1.43 11.68
C ASP A 276 11.97 -0.47 12.77
N GLY A 277 12.89 0.22 13.44
CA GLY A 277 12.57 1.11 14.56
C GLY A 277 12.31 0.39 15.89
N ALA A 278 12.36 -0.94 15.96
CA ALA A 278 12.44 -1.68 17.22
C ALA A 278 13.80 -2.36 17.39
N PHE A 279 14.32 -3.03 16.34
CA PHE A 279 15.58 -3.78 16.46
C PHE A 279 16.82 -2.88 16.54
N ASP A 280 16.78 -1.69 15.97
CA ASP A 280 17.92 -0.77 15.82
C ASP A 280 17.95 0.38 16.84
N GLN A 281 17.20 0.23 17.94
CA GLN A 281 17.20 1.22 19.03
C GLN A 281 18.54 1.25 19.79
N PRO A 282 19.01 2.43 20.22
CA PRO A 282 20.36 2.60 20.79
C PRO A 282 20.49 2.16 22.25
N TYR A 283 19.48 1.50 22.82
CA TYR A 283 19.51 1.01 24.20
C TYR A 283 20.57 -0.07 24.39
N THR A 284 21.31 0.03 25.50
CA THR A 284 22.39 -0.88 25.89
C THR A 284 21.92 -1.98 26.85
N ILE A 285 20.68 -2.45 26.69
CA ILE A 285 20.11 -3.53 27.52
C ILE A 285 20.90 -4.81 27.22
N PRO A 286 21.46 -5.50 28.23
CA PRO A 286 22.40 -6.60 28.01
C PRO A 286 21.84 -7.79 27.22
N ASN A 287 20.57 -8.14 27.45
CA ASN A 287 19.90 -9.24 26.77
C ASN A 287 18.73 -8.67 25.97
N TYR A 288 18.83 -8.63 24.65
CA TYR A 288 17.87 -7.89 23.83
C TYR A 288 17.57 -8.63 22.54
N ARG A 289 16.34 -9.13 22.44
CA ARG A 289 15.83 -9.81 21.24
C ARG A 289 14.67 -9.04 20.62
N VAL A 290 14.72 -8.87 19.31
CA VAL A 290 13.61 -8.35 18.50
C VAL A 290 13.36 -9.29 17.34
N SER A 291 12.17 -9.90 17.33
CA SER A 291 11.74 -10.84 16.31
C SER A 291 10.45 -10.40 15.61
N GLY A 292 10.34 -10.70 14.32
CA GLY A 292 9.21 -10.32 13.48
C GLY A 292 8.67 -11.47 12.66
N ASN A 293 7.35 -11.50 12.47
CA ASN A 293 6.63 -12.43 11.61
C ASN A 293 5.77 -11.70 10.58
N ALA A 294 5.84 -12.14 9.33
CA ALA A 294 4.93 -11.66 8.29
C ALA A 294 3.56 -12.31 8.46
N ALA A 295 2.53 -11.51 8.72
CA ALA A 295 1.16 -11.98 8.82
C ALA A 295 0.55 -12.17 7.41
N PRO A 296 -0.08 -13.33 7.11
CA PRO A 296 -0.65 -13.61 5.80
C PRO A 296 -2.00 -12.91 5.61
N VAL A 297 -1.96 -11.59 5.38
CA VAL A 297 -3.15 -10.78 5.04
C VAL A 297 -2.93 -10.14 3.67
N SER A 298 -3.81 -10.45 2.72
CA SER A 298 -3.69 -9.97 1.33
C SER A 298 -4.18 -8.53 1.11
N ILE A 299 -4.48 -7.76 2.15
CA ILE A 299 -4.77 -6.31 2.04
C ILE A 299 -3.46 -5.60 1.64
N PRO A 300 -3.43 -4.74 0.60
CA PRO A 300 -2.20 -4.14 0.15
C PRO A 300 -1.55 -3.27 1.24
N ALA A 301 -0.38 -3.70 1.70
CA ALA A 301 0.53 -2.89 2.50
C ALA A 301 1.57 -2.23 1.57
N GLY A 302 1.87 -0.96 1.83
CA GLY A 302 2.83 -0.16 1.09
C GLY A 302 3.79 0.59 2.00
N PHE A 303 4.77 1.26 1.40
CA PHE A 303 5.58 2.21 2.15
C PHE A 303 4.68 3.36 2.58
N TRP A 304 4.60 3.60 3.88
CA TRP A 304 4.00 4.78 4.49
C TRP A 304 5.10 5.53 5.24
N ARG A 305 5.00 6.85 5.43
CA ARG A 305 6.10 7.68 5.96
C ARG A 305 6.73 7.07 7.22
N SER A 306 8.05 6.88 7.19
CA SER A 306 8.86 6.21 8.24
C SER A 306 8.79 4.67 8.28
N VAL A 307 8.05 4.05 7.36
CA VAL A 307 7.93 2.58 7.18
C VAL A 307 7.64 1.88 8.52
N GLY A 308 8.45 0.90 8.95
CA GLY A 308 8.27 0.18 10.21
C GLY A 308 8.40 1.05 11.45
N ALA A 309 9.29 2.05 11.43
CA ALA A 309 9.52 2.93 12.58
C ALA A 309 8.27 3.78 12.94
N SER A 310 7.35 4.00 12.01
CA SER A 310 6.05 4.66 12.31
C SER A 310 5.15 3.84 13.25
N ILE A 311 5.36 2.53 13.32
CA ILE A 311 4.64 1.59 14.17
C ILE A 311 5.49 1.32 15.41
N ASN A 312 6.71 0.86 15.16
CA ASN A 312 7.57 0.32 16.19
C ASN A 312 8.14 1.39 17.12
N GLY A 313 8.30 2.64 16.66
CA GLY A 313 8.66 3.74 17.56
C GLY A 313 7.59 3.97 18.64
N PHE A 314 6.30 3.90 18.28
CA PHE A 314 5.22 4.00 19.27
C PHE A 314 5.18 2.79 20.19
N PHE A 315 5.30 1.57 19.66
CA PHE A 315 5.29 0.36 20.49
C PHE A 315 6.48 0.32 21.46
N HIS A 316 7.66 0.65 20.96
CA HIS A 316 8.91 0.56 21.71
C HIS A 316 8.98 1.62 22.80
N GLU A 317 8.83 2.90 22.45
CA GLU A 317 8.93 3.97 23.45
C GLU A 317 7.73 3.97 24.39
N GLY A 318 6.54 3.59 23.89
CA GLY A 318 5.37 3.38 24.75
C GLY A 318 5.56 2.25 25.76
N PHE A 319 6.45 1.29 25.50
CA PHE A 319 6.81 0.25 26.47
C PHE A 319 7.92 0.68 27.43
N MET A 320 8.83 1.55 26.99
CA MET A 320 9.86 2.12 27.86
C MET A 320 9.27 3.03 28.94
N ASP A 321 8.09 3.61 28.71
CA ASP A 321 7.36 4.42 29.68
C ASP A 321 6.61 3.58 30.75
N GLU A 322 6.36 2.28 30.53
CA GLU A 322 5.67 1.36 31.47
C GLU A 322 6.57 0.85 32.60
#